data_AF-A0A955BVE2-F1
#
_entry.id   AF-A0A955BVE2-F1
#
_cell.length_a   1.000
_cell.length_b   1.000
_cell.length_c   1.000
_cell.angle_alpha   90.00
_cell.angle_beta   90.00
_cell.angle_gamma   90.00
#
_symmetry.space_group_name_H-M   'P 1'
#
loop_
_entity.id
_entity.type
_entity.pdbx_description
1 polymer ?
#
loop_
_entity_poly.entity_id
_entity_poly.type
_entity_poly.pdbx_seq_one_letter_code
_entity_poly.pdbx_strand_id
1 'polypeptide(L)'
;MKFIRKQLDAVAPLFEKGGKLERLYPLYEAQDTFLFTPGEVTKSPSHVRDALDMKRMMSMVIVALLPCILMALYNTGYQANLAIEHLVEAGDLSPGDIPGWRSTILSQSGLGFSSANPLACLVHGALYFLPVFLVTQIAGGFWEVLFACVRKHEIN
;
A
#
# COMPACT_ATOMS: atom_id res chain seq x y z
N MET A 1 6.41 15.21 17.29
CA MET A 1 6.67 13.92 17.98
C MET A 1 8.15 13.84 18.37
N LYS A 2 8.58 14.41 19.52
CA LYS A 2 10.01 14.37 19.93
C LYS A 2 10.49 12.97 20.33
N PHE A 3 9.57 12.07 20.69
CA PHE A 3 9.89 10.71 21.12
C PHE A 3 10.38 9.83 19.98
N ILE A 4 9.62 9.76 18.87
CA ILE A 4 9.98 8.93 17.70
C ILE A 4 11.29 9.41 17.07
N ARG A 5 11.49 10.73 16.97
CA ARG A 5 12.74 11.29 16.43
C ARG A 5 13.95 10.90 17.28
N LYS A 6 13.86 11.00 18.61
CA LYS A 6 14.94 10.57 19.52
C LYS A 6 15.26 9.07 19.40
N GLN A 7 14.27 8.23 19.13
CA GLN A 7 14.49 6.80 18.94
C GLN A 7 15.20 6.51 17.61
N LEU A 8 14.82 7.18 16.52
CA LEU A 8 15.51 7.03 15.23
C LEU A 8 16.95 7.55 15.32
N ASP A 9 17.15 8.75 15.87
CA ASP A 9 18.48 9.35 16.05
C ASP A 9 19.44 8.49 16.90
N ALA A 10 18.91 7.70 17.85
CA ALA A 10 19.73 6.81 18.67
C ALA A 10 20.26 5.59 17.90
N VAL A 11 19.56 5.17 16.84
CA VAL A 11 19.90 3.99 16.02
C VAL A 11 20.66 4.41 14.75
N ALA A 12 20.50 5.66 14.29
CA ALA A 12 21.20 6.23 13.13
C ALA A 12 22.71 5.90 13.04
N PRO A 13 23.51 5.98 14.12
CA PRO A 13 24.96 5.76 14.04
C PRO A 13 25.36 4.33 13.63
N LEU A 14 24.44 3.36 13.77
CA LEU A 14 24.68 1.97 13.36
C LEU A 14 24.59 1.79 11.84
N PHE A 15 23.85 2.68 11.17
CA PHE A 15 23.57 2.64 9.74
C PHE A 15 24.39 3.66 8.95
N GLU A 16 24.92 4.71 9.57
CA GLU A 16 25.82 5.68 8.94
C GLU A 16 27.18 5.09 8.54
N LYS A 17 27.96 5.84 7.73
CA LYS A 17 29.27 5.40 7.21
C LYS A 17 30.21 4.98 8.34
N GLY A 18 30.68 3.73 8.32
CA GLY A 18 31.51 3.15 9.39
C GLY A 18 30.74 2.40 10.49
N GLY A 19 29.41 2.40 10.43
CA GLY A 19 28.54 1.60 11.29
C GLY A 19 28.49 0.12 10.87
N LYS A 20 28.17 -0.78 11.82
CA LYS A 20 28.10 -2.23 11.56
C LYS A 20 27.05 -2.61 10.51
N LEU A 21 26.01 -1.78 10.34
CA LEU A 21 24.87 -2.01 9.45
C LEU A 21 24.85 -1.02 8.27
N GLU A 22 25.99 -0.45 7.88
CA GLU A 22 26.11 0.51 6.76
C GLU A 22 25.44 0.01 5.46
N ARG A 23 25.43 -1.31 5.22
CA ARG A 23 24.77 -1.90 4.04
C ARG A 23 23.24 -1.76 4.04
N LEU A 24 22.63 -1.59 5.20
CA LEU A 24 21.18 -1.41 5.39
C LEU A 24 20.80 0.06 5.56
N TYR A 25 21.74 0.98 5.34
CA TYR A 25 21.49 2.42 5.33
C TYR A 25 20.26 2.81 4.47
N PRO A 26 20.09 2.30 3.23
CA PRO A 26 18.96 2.70 2.39
C PRO A 26 17.59 2.37 3.02
N LEU A 27 17.51 1.29 3.81
CA LEU A 27 16.28 0.89 4.50
C LEU A 27 15.97 1.80 5.70
N TYR A 28 17.01 2.16 6.46
CA TYR A 28 16.88 3.10 7.59
C TYR A 28 16.46 4.48 7.10
N GLU A 29 17.11 4.99 6.05
CA GLU A 29 16.82 6.28 5.44
C GLU A 29 15.43 6.34 4.82
N ALA A 30 14.98 5.28 4.14
CA ALA A 30 13.62 5.20 3.60
C ALA A 30 12.58 5.37 4.71
N GLN A 31 12.80 4.75 5.87
CA GLN A 31 11.89 4.82 7.01
C GLN A 31 11.94 6.18 7.74
N ASP A 32 13.13 6.78 7.90
CA ASP A 32 13.26 8.13 8.47
C ASP A 32 12.59 9.17 7.57
N THR A 33 12.86 9.10 6.27
CA THR A 33 12.30 10.04 5.26
C THR A 33 10.80 9.86 5.04
N PHE A 34 10.26 8.67 5.29
CA PHE A 34 8.81 8.43 5.27
C PHE A 34 8.10 9.12 6.45
N LEU A 35 8.70 9.11 7.63
CA LEU A 35 8.10 9.67 8.85
C LEU A 35 8.41 11.16 9.04
N PHE A 36 9.57 11.61 8.58
CA PHE A 36 10.09 12.96 8.78
C PHE A 36 10.63 13.56 7.48
N THR A 37 10.46 14.87 7.33
CA THR A 37 11.07 15.61 6.22
C THR A 37 12.60 15.59 6.35
N PRO A 38 13.35 15.41 5.23
CA PRO A 38 14.80 15.57 5.23
C PRO A 38 15.22 16.92 5.81
N GLY A 39 16.25 16.90 6.67
CA GLY A 39 16.81 18.11 7.27
C GLY A 39 17.79 18.87 6.37
N GLU A 40 18.06 18.36 5.16
CA GLU A 40 19.00 18.97 4.23
C GLU A 40 18.40 20.21 3.55
N VAL A 41 19.18 21.28 3.53
CA VAL A 41 18.82 22.55 2.90
C VAL A 41 19.80 22.85 1.77
N THR A 42 19.31 23.46 0.69
CA THR A 42 20.16 23.88 -0.42
C THR A 42 21.21 24.89 0.04
N LYS A 43 22.50 24.55 -0.09
CA LYS A 43 23.63 25.38 0.34
C LYS A 43 24.14 26.33 -0.77
N SER A 44 23.92 25.99 -2.04
CA SER A 44 24.36 26.76 -3.21
C SER A 44 23.19 27.52 -3.89
N PRO A 45 23.47 28.57 -4.67
CA PRO A 45 22.44 29.23 -5.49
C PRO A 45 21.94 28.26 -6.57
N SER A 46 20.62 28.10 -6.66
CA SER A 46 19.94 27.34 -7.73
C SER A 46 19.28 28.28 -8.73
N HIS A 47 19.14 27.84 -9.98
CA HIS A 47 18.49 28.63 -11.03
C HIS A 47 17.00 28.88 -10.73
N VAL A 48 16.31 27.89 -10.13
CA VAL A 48 14.93 27.98 -9.64
C VAL A 48 14.88 27.30 -8.26
N ARG A 49 14.07 27.85 -7.35
CA ARG A 49 13.74 27.22 -6.07
C ARG A 49 12.29 26.76 -6.14
N ASP A 50 12.08 25.46 -6.23
CA ASP A 50 10.76 24.84 -6.16
C ASP A 50 10.52 24.29 -4.74
N ALA A 51 9.27 24.35 -4.29
CA ALA A 51 8.81 23.75 -3.05
C ALA A 51 8.27 22.33 -3.25
N LEU A 52 8.06 21.91 -4.51
CA LEU A 52 7.67 20.55 -4.85
C LEU A 52 8.89 19.63 -4.80
N ASP A 53 8.79 18.62 -3.93
CA ASP A 53 9.75 17.53 -3.81
C ASP A 53 9.15 16.27 -4.47
N MET A 54 9.99 15.44 -5.09
CA MET A 54 9.61 14.18 -5.74
C MET A 54 8.76 13.30 -4.82
N LYS A 55 9.18 13.15 -3.56
CA LYS A 55 8.47 12.32 -2.57
C LYS A 55 7.13 12.93 -2.16
N ARG A 56 7.03 14.26 -2.10
CA ARG A 56 5.77 14.98 -1.85
C ARG A 56 4.80 14.82 -3.01
N MET A 57 5.29 14.93 -4.24
CA MET A 57 4.49 14.73 -5.45
C MET A 57 3.95 13.30 -5.52
N MET A 58 4.79 12.28 -5.25
CA MET A 58 4.31 10.89 -5.16
C MET A 58 3.22 10.70 -4.11
N SER A 59 3.40 11.28 -2.92
CA SER A 59 2.41 11.18 -1.84
C SER A 59 1.08 11.84 -2.21
N MET A 60 1.11 12.99 -2.88
CA MET A 60 -0.10 13.66 -3.39
C MET A 60 -0.84 12.78 -4.38
N VAL A 61 -0.13 12.13 -5.30
CA VAL A 61 -0.72 11.22 -6.31
C VAL A 61 -1.41 10.04 -5.62
N ILE A 62 -0.79 9.44 -4.60
CA ILE A 62 -1.40 8.34 -3.83
C ILE A 62 -2.73 8.80 -3.19
N VAL A 63 -2.75 9.97 -2.56
CA VAL A 63 -3.97 10.52 -1.96
C VAL A 63 -5.04 10.81 -3.02
N ALA A 64 -4.65 11.34 -4.18
CA ALA A 64 -5.55 11.62 -5.30
C ALA A 64 -6.15 10.35 -5.92
N LEU A 65 -5.48 9.20 -5.79
CA LEU A 65 -5.98 7.91 -6.28
C LEU A 65 -6.96 7.23 -5.31
N LEU A 66 -7.05 7.64 -4.04
CA LEU A 66 -7.95 7.02 -3.05
C LEU A 66 -9.42 6.97 -3.50
N PRO A 67 -10.04 8.04 -4.05
CA PRO A 67 -11.42 7.97 -4.52
C PRO A 67 -11.60 6.97 -5.67
N CYS A 68 -10.63 6.90 -6.58
CA CYS A 68 -10.64 5.96 -7.71
C CYS A 68 -10.53 4.51 -7.22
N ILE A 69 -9.67 4.25 -6.23
CA ILE A 69 -9.52 2.93 -5.62
C ILE A 69 -10.83 2.51 -4.94
N LEU A 70 -11.45 3.39 -4.14
CA LEU A 70 -12.72 3.08 -3.48
C LEU A 70 -13.84 2.77 -4.47
N MET A 71 -13.95 3.54 -5.56
CA MET A 71 -14.92 3.28 -6.63
C MET A 71 -14.63 1.94 -7.33
N ALA A 72 -13.37 1.63 -7.61
CA ALA A 72 -12.99 0.37 -8.23
C ALA A 72 -13.32 -0.83 -7.34
N LEU A 73 -13.02 -0.75 -6.03
CA LEU A 73 -13.37 -1.78 -5.05
C LEU A 73 -14.88 -2.02 -5.02
N TYR A 74 -15.67 -0.95 -4.90
CA TYR A 74 -17.12 -1.05 -4.91
C TYR A 74 -17.64 -1.67 -6.21
N ASN A 75 -17.19 -1.18 -7.37
CA ASN A 75 -17.67 -1.65 -8.68
C ASN A 75 -17.31 -3.13 -8.92
N THR A 76 -16.08 -3.54 -8.63
CA THR A 76 -15.66 -4.94 -8.78
C THR A 76 -16.49 -5.87 -7.90
N GLY A 77 -16.73 -5.51 -6.64
CA GLY A 77 -17.56 -6.34 -5.77
C GLY A 77 -19.05 -6.30 -6.11
N TYR A 78 -19.56 -5.16 -6.58
CA TYR A 78 -20.94 -5.05 -7.07
C TYR A 78 -21.19 -6.00 -8.25
N GLN A 79 -20.31 -6.00 -9.25
CA GLN A 79 -20.41 -6.92 -10.39
C GLN A 79 -20.27 -8.38 -9.97
N ALA A 80 -19.39 -8.68 -9.00
CA ALA A 80 -19.23 -10.04 -8.49
C ALA A 80 -20.49 -10.53 -7.75
N ASN A 81 -21.09 -9.69 -6.89
CA ASN A 81 -22.32 -10.03 -6.17
C ASN A 81 -23.51 -10.17 -7.12
N LEU A 82 -23.66 -9.26 -8.09
CA LEU A 82 -24.72 -9.32 -9.10
C LEU A 82 -24.64 -10.61 -9.94
N ALA A 83 -23.43 -11.02 -10.33
CA ALA A 83 -23.24 -12.28 -11.05
C ALA A 83 -23.61 -13.50 -10.19
N ILE A 84 -23.28 -13.49 -8.89
CA ILE A 84 -23.66 -14.56 -7.96
C ILE A 84 -25.17 -14.61 -7.77
N GLU A 85 -25.83 -13.47 -7.57
CA GLU A 85 -27.28 -13.38 -7.44
C GLU A 85 -27.99 -13.98 -8.67
N HIS A 86 -27.57 -13.60 -9.88
CA HIS A 86 -28.13 -14.15 -11.12
C HIS A 86 -27.95 -15.67 -11.25
N LEU A 87 -26.80 -16.21 -10.83
CA LEU A 87 -26.53 -17.65 -10.88
C LEU A 87 -27.35 -18.43 -9.83
N VAL A 88 -27.61 -17.81 -8.68
CA VAL A 88 -28.50 -18.36 -7.64
C VAL A 88 -29.95 -18.36 -8.11
N GLU A 89 -30.41 -17.29 -8.75
CA GLU A 89 -31.76 -17.19 -9.33
C GLU A 89 -31.98 -18.18 -10.49
N ALA A 90 -30.95 -18.42 -11.31
CA ALA A 90 -30.99 -19.41 -12.38
C ALA A 90 -31.06 -20.86 -11.87
N GLY A 91 -30.79 -21.10 -10.58
CA GLY A 91 -30.77 -22.43 -9.96
C GLY A 91 -29.47 -23.21 -10.18
N ASP A 92 -28.46 -22.60 -10.82
CA ASP A 92 -27.16 -23.22 -11.11
C ASP A 92 -26.22 -23.25 -9.89
N LEU A 93 -26.46 -22.38 -8.90
CA LEU A 93 -25.67 -22.27 -7.67
C LEU A 93 -26.56 -22.16 -6.43
N SER A 94 -26.28 -22.97 -5.42
CA SER A 94 -26.90 -22.82 -4.11
C SER A 94 -26.20 -21.73 -3.29
N PRO A 95 -26.91 -20.90 -2.50
CA PRO A 95 -26.33 -19.80 -1.70
C PRO A 95 -25.20 -20.21 -0.74
N GLY A 96 -25.11 -21.49 -0.39
CA GLY A 96 -24.08 -22.05 0.50
C GLY A 96 -22.87 -22.68 -0.20
N ASP A 97 -22.95 -22.94 -1.50
CA ASP A 97 -21.93 -23.70 -2.26
C ASP A 97 -21.10 -22.81 -3.19
N ILE A 98 -21.01 -21.51 -2.91
CA ILE A 98 -20.19 -20.60 -3.72
C ILE A 98 -18.70 -20.96 -3.51
N PRO A 99 -18.00 -21.46 -4.54
CA PRO A 99 -16.65 -21.97 -4.37
C PRO A 99 -15.64 -20.84 -4.18
N GLY A 100 -14.71 -21.03 -3.24
CA GLY A 100 -13.52 -20.18 -3.09
C GLY A 100 -13.26 -19.70 -1.67
N TRP A 101 -12.01 -19.32 -1.43
CA TRP A 101 -11.61 -18.76 -0.14
C TRP A 101 -12.25 -17.36 0.08
N ARG A 102 -12.53 -16.62 -0.99
CA ARG A 102 -13.17 -15.29 -0.92
C ARG A 102 -14.60 -15.37 -0.40
N SER A 103 -15.37 -16.32 -0.90
CA SER A 103 -16.74 -16.58 -0.44
C SER A 103 -16.77 -17.12 0.98
N THR A 104 -15.77 -17.91 1.38
CA THR A 104 -15.61 -18.37 2.77
C THR A 104 -15.41 -17.19 3.73
N ILE A 105 -14.57 -16.21 3.38
CA ILE A 105 -14.37 -15.02 4.21
C ILE A 105 -15.62 -14.13 4.24
N LEU A 106 -16.29 -13.95 3.09
CA LEU A 106 -17.52 -13.16 3.03
C LEU A 106 -18.66 -13.78 3.85
N SER A 107 -18.84 -15.09 3.76
CA SER A 107 -19.85 -15.82 4.54
C SER A 107 -19.56 -15.78 6.04
N GLN A 108 -18.29 -15.90 6.44
CA GLN A 108 -17.87 -15.74 7.84
C GLN A 108 -18.07 -14.32 8.38
N SER A 109 -17.96 -13.30 7.52
CA SER A 109 -18.16 -11.90 7.90
C SER A 109 -19.63 -11.53 8.19
N GLY A 110 -20.58 -12.42 7.84
CA GLY A 110 -22.01 -12.22 8.04
C GLY A 110 -22.66 -11.19 7.09
N LEU A 111 -21.91 -10.64 6.14
CA LEU A 111 -22.37 -9.59 5.21
C LEU A 111 -23.15 -10.13 4.00
N GLY A 112 -23.03 -11.43 3.70
CA GLY A 112 -23.70 -12.08 2.57
C GLY A 112 -23.19 -11.61 1.20
N PHE A 113 -23.85 -12.06 0.12
CA PHE A 113 -23.49 -11.77 -1.27
C PHE A 113 -24.43 -10.78 -1.96
N SER A 114 -25.07 -9.88 -1.19
CA SER A 114 -26.05 -8.98 -1.77
C SER A 114 -25.42 -7.83 -2.56
N SER A 115 -25.91 -7.57 -3.77
CA SER A 115 -25.52 -6.42 -4.61
C SER A 115 -26.08 -5.08 -4.07
N ALA A 116 -27.19 -5.14 -3.33
CA ALA A 116 -27.84 -3.97 -2.73
C ALA A 116 -27.09 -3.41 -1.50
N ASN A 117 -26.23 -4.21 -0.86
CA ASN A 117 -25.46 -3.78 0.29
C ASN A 117 -24.09 -3.21 -0.14
N PRO A 118 -23.88 -1.88 -0.05
CA PRO A 118 -22.64 -1.28 -0.52
C PRO A 118 -21.39 -1.72 0.26
N LEU A 119 -21.55 -2.07 1.54
CA LEU A 119 -20.45 -2.57 2.36
C LEU A 119 -20.06 -3.98 1.93
N ALA A 120 -21.03 -4.85 1.64
CA ALA A 120 -20.76 -6.19 1.12
C ALA A 120 -20.02 -6.13 -0.23
N CYS A 121 -20.44 -5.23 -1.12
CA CYS A 121 -19.76 -4.96 -2.38
C CYS A 121 -18.32 -4.47 -2.17
N LEU A 122 -18.10 -3.51 -1.27
CA LEU A 122 -16.75 -2.99 -1.01
C LEU A 122 -15.81 -4.07 -0.43
N VAL A 123 -16.29 -4.85 0.54
CA VAL A 123 -15.51 -5.94 1.15
C VAL A 123 -15.20 -7.03 0.12
N HIS A 124 -16.17 -7.42 -0.72
CA HIS A 124 -15.93 -8.41 -1.75
C HIS A 124 -14.89 -7.93 -2.77
N GLY A 125 -15.00 -6.68 -3.23
CA GLY A 125 -13.98 -6.08 -4.08
C GLY A 125 -12.59 -6.01 -3.43
N ALA A 126 -12.53 -5.72 -2.13
CA ALA A 126 -11.29 -5.70 -1.37
C ALA A 126 -10.61 -7.08 -1.32
N LEU A 127 -11.36 -8.18 -1.26
CA LEU A 127 -10.81 -9.53 -1.34
C LEU A 127 -10.22 -9.89 -2.71
N TYR A 128 -10.57 -9.16 -3.77
CA TYR A 128 -9.90 -9.28 -5.07
C TYR A 128 -8.65 -8.41 -5.13
N PHE A 129 -8.75 -7.16 -4.70
CA PHE A 129 -7.68 -6.18 -4.83
C PHE A 129 -6.53 -6.37 -3.83
N LEU A 130 -6.82 -6.53 -2.54
CA LEU A 130 -5.81 -6.52 -1.48
C LEU A 130 -4.74 -7.61 -1.64
N PRO A 131 -5.06 -8.87 -1.96
CA PRO A 131 -4.02 -9.89 -2.14
C PRO A 131 -3.07 -9.54 -3.28
N VAL A 132 -3.61 -9.04 -4.41
CA VAL A 132 -2.81 -8.63 -5.57
C VAL A 132 -1.92 -7.45 -5.20
N PHE A 133 -2.50 -6.42 -4.58
CA PHE A 133 -1.77 -5.24 -4.14
C PHE A 133 -0.66 -5.57 -3.13
N LEU A 134 -0.92 -6.46 -2.17
CA LEU A 134 0.10 -6.89 -1.20
C LEU A 134 1.24 -7.63 -1.89
N VAL A 135 0.95 -8.57 -2.80
CA VAL A 135 1.99 -9.29 -3.55
C VAL A 135 2.84 -8.33 -4.37
N THR A 136 2.22 -7.35 -5.06
CA THR A 136 2.97 -6.37 -5.87
C THR A 136 3.85 -5.48 -5.01
N GLN A 137 3.35 -4.98 -3.88
CA GLN A 137 4.12 -4.11 -2.98
C GLN A 137 5.27 -4.87 -2.31
N ILE A 138 5.03 -6.10 -1.85
CA ILE A 138 6.06 -6.93 -1.21
C ILE A 138 7.15 -7.30 -2.21
N ALA A 139 6.76 -7.79 -3.40
CA ALA A 139 7.74 -8.18 -4.41
C ALA A 139 8.54 -6.99 -4.92
N GLY A 140 7.86 -5.86 -5.23
CA GLY A 140 8.51 -4.63 -5.68
C GLY A 140 9.45 -4.05 -4.63
N GLY A 141 8.95 -3.86 -3.40
CA GLY A 141 9.74 -3.31 -2.29
C GLY A 141 10.93 -4.21 -1.93
N PHE A 142 10.77 -5.54 -1.97
CA PHE A 142 11.88 -6.46 -1.74
C PHE A 142 13.02 -6.25 -2.76
N TRP A 143 12.69 -6.23 -4.06
CA TRP A 143 13.70 -6.07 -5.10
C TRP A 143 14.31 -4.68 -5.10
N GLU A 144 13.52 -3.64 -4.87
CA GLU A 144 14.00 -2.27 -4.75
C GLU A 144 15.00 -2.11 -3.60
N VAL A 145 14.65 -2.58 -2.40
CA VAL A 145 15.54 -2.55 -1.24
C VAL A 145 16.81 -3.35 -1.52
N LEU A 146 16.69 -4.53 -2.14
CA LEU A 146 17.85 -5.36 -2.47
C LEU A 146 18.80 -4.63 -3.42
N PHE A 147 18.28 -4.06 -4.51
CA PHE A 147 19.12 -3.35 -5.48
C PHE A 147 19.70 -2.06 -4.91
N ALA A 148 18.94 -1.33 -4.09
CA ALA A 148 19.42 -0.14 -3.38
C ALA A 148 20.59 -0.49 -2.44
N CYS A 149 20.48 -1.57 -1.67
CA CYS A 149 21.56 -2.06 -0.82
C CYS A 149 22.81 -2.49 -1.62
N VAL A 150 22.62 -3.16 -2.77
CA VAL A 150 23.73 -3.61 -3.63
C VAL A 150 24.42 -2.44 -4.32
N ARG A 151 23.64 -1.47 -4.82
CA ARG A 151 24.15 -0.31 -5.56
C ARG A 151 24.55 0.87 -4.68
N LYS A 152 24.24 0.81 -3.37
CA LYS A 152 24.52 1.85 -2.39
C LYS A 152 23.91 3.21 -2.77
N HIS A 153 22.66 3.18 -3.23
CA HIS A 153 21.87 4.40 -3.44
C HIS A 153 20.64 4.40 -2.53
N GLU A 154 20.08 5.59 -2.33
CA GLU A 154 18.90 5.85 -1.51
C GLU A 154 17.64 5.27 -2.17
N ILE A 155 16.58 5.07 -1.38
CA ILE A 155 15.26 4.62 -1.86
C ILE A 155 14.34 5.84 -1.93
N ASN A 156 13.85 6.15 -3.14
CA ASN A 156 13.04 7.34 -3.41
C ASN A 156 11.55 7.07 -3.33
#